data_AF-A0A453Q4K0-F1
#
_entry.id   AF-A0A453Q4K0-F1
#
_cell.length_a   1.000
_cell.length_b   1.000
_cell.length_c   1.000
_cell.angle_alpha   90.00
_cell.angle_beta   90.00
_cell.angle_gamma   90.00
#
_symmetry.space_group_name_H-M   'P 1'
#
loop_
_entity.id
_entity.type
_entity.pdbx_description
1 polymer ?
#
loop_
_entity_poly.entity_id
_entity_poly.type
_entity_poly.pdbx_seq_one_letter_code
_entity_poly.pdbx_strand_id
1 'polypeptide(L)'
;MEGKEEDVRLGANRYSEHQPIGTAAQGGGADEKDYKEPPPAPFFEAGELTSWSFYRAGIAEFLATFLFLYISVLTVMGVVGNPSGSKCGTVGIQGIAWSFGGMIFVLVYCTAGISGGHINPAVTFGLFLARKLSLTRAVFYIVMQCLGAICGAGVVKGFQTTLYQGNGGGANSVAPGYTKGDGLGAEIVGTFVLVYTVFSATDAKRSARDSHVPVSAPVE
;
A
#
# COMPACT_ATOMS: atom_id res chain seq x y z
N MET A 1 -11.27 48.41 17.87
CA MET A 1 -11.71 47.30 17.00
C MET A 1 -10.94 47.43 15.69
N GLU A 2 -9.63 47.21 15.74
CA GLU A 2 -8.71 47.53 14.62
C GLU A 2 -7.71 46.39 14.35
N GLY A 3 -7.39 45.57 15.37
CA GLY A 3 -6.49 44.42 15.21
C GLY A 3 -7.12 43.15 14.62
N LYS A 4 -8.34 43.19 14.08
CA LYS A 4 -8.97 42.02 13.43
C LYS A 4 -9.03 42.12 11.90
N GLU A 5 -8.79 43.30 11.33
CA GLU A 5 -8.77 43.49 9.87
C GLU A 5 -7.38 43.32 9.26
N GLU A 6 -6.29 43.47 10.02
CA GLU A 6 -4.93 43.20 9.53
C GLU A 6 -4.66 41.69 9.33
N ASP A 7 -5.21 40.82 10.19
CA ASP A 7 -5.02 39.36 10.08
C ASP A 7 -5.68 38.76 8.84
N VAL A 8 -6.71 39.41 8.28
CA VAL A 8 -7.38 38.95 7.05
C VAL A 8 -6.58 39.34 5.79
N ARG A 9 -5.81 40.44 5.84
CA ARG A 9 -4.99 40.88 4.70
C ARG A 9 -3.72 40.06 4.51
N LEU A 10 -3.19 39.45 5.57
CA LEU A 10 -2.01 38.56 5.48
C LEU A 10 -2.33 37.19 4.85
N GLY A 11 -3.60 36.79 4.81
CA GLY A 11 -4.05 35.52 4.20
C GLY A 11 -4.33 35.59 2.70
N ALA A 12 -4.54 36.78 2.13
CA ALA A 12 -4.99 36.94 0.73
C ALA A 12 -3.85 36.97 -0.31
N ASN A 13 -2.60 37.24 0.10
CA ASN A 13 -1.49 37.44 -0.84
C ASN A 13 -0.53 36.24 -0.98
N ARG A 14 -0.90 35.04 -0.50
CA ARG A 14 0.00 33.88 -0.52
C ARG A 14 -0.23 32.85 -1.63
N TYR A 15 -1.12 33.15 -2.57
CA TYR A 15 -1.27 32.35 -3.78
C TYR A 15 -1.24 33.28 -4.99
N SER A 16 -0.10 33.31 -5.68
CA SER A 16 -0.05 33.87 -7.04
C SER A 16 -0.98 33.04 -7.91
N GLU A 17 -1.93 33.71 -8.55
CA GLU A 17 -2.76 33.16 -9.62
C GLU A 17 -1.91 32.51 -10.71
N HIS A 18 -2.40 31.37 -11.19
CA HIS A 18 -2.22 30.76 -12.51
C HIS A 18 -0.81 30.80 -13.14
N GLN A 19 -0.10 29.67 -13.04
CA GLN A 19 0.90 29.34 -14.06
C GLN A 19 0.26 28.42 -15.12
N PRO A 20 0.18 28.83 -16.39
CA PRO A 20 -0.40 27.99 -17.43
C PRO A 20 0.49 26.77 -17.69
N ILE A 21 -0.16 25.63 -17.92
CA ILE A 21 0.47 24.39 -18.33
C ILE A 21 0.98 24.57 -19.76
N GLY A 22 2.29 24.73 -19.93
CA GLY A 22 2.92 24.71 -21.26
C GLY A 22 4.27 25.42 -21.31
N THR A 23 5.33 24.63 -21.49
CA THR A 23 6.59 24.94 -22.17
C THR A 23 7.25 26.31 -21.91
N ALA A 24 8.23 26.35 -21.02
CA ALA A 24 9.37 27.25 -21.16
C ALA A 24 10.66 26.53 -20.73
N ALA A 25 11.52 26.32 -21.73
CA ALA A 25 12.86 25.79 -21.58
C ALA A 25 13.81 26.83 -20.99
N GLN A 26 14.81 26.34 -20.24
CA GLN A 26 16.13 26.91 -19.98
C GLN A 26 16.25 28.39 -19.60
N GLY A 27 16.57 28.64 -18.33
CA GLY A 27 17.21 29.87 -17.89
C GLY A 27 17.17 30.06 -16.37
N GLY A 28 18.09 29.44 -15.63
CA GLY A 28 18.25 29.66 -14.18
C GLY A 28 19.32 28.75 -13.57
N GLY A 29 20.16 29.31 -12.68
CA GLY A 29 21.45 28.77 -12.26
C GLY A 29 21.45 27.38 -11.60
N ALA A 30 22.63 26.78 -11.58
CA ALA A 30 22.91 25.42 -11.11
C ALA A 30 22.76 25.19 -9.58
N ASP A 31 22.04 26.04 -8.84
CA ASP A 31 21.99 26.07 -7.36
C ASP A 31 20.57 26.16 -6.76
N GLU A 32 19.53 25.72 -7.48
CA GLU A 32 18.15 25.74 -6.96
C GLU A 32 17.45 24.37 -7.12
N LYS A 33 18.08 23.31 -6.61
CA LYS A 33 17.34 22.08 -6.28
C LYS A 33 16.81 22.22 -4.85
N ASP A 34 15.59 22.70 -4.71
CA ASP A 34 14.84 22.84 -3.44
C ASP A 34 14.61 21.52 -2.67
N TYR A 35 15.09 20.39 -3.19
CA TYR A 35 14.94 19.08 -2.57
C TYR A 35 16.31 18.42 -2.37
N LYS A 36 16.65 18.22 -1.09
CA LYS A 36 17.76 17.36 -0.67
C LYS A 36 17.17 16.00 -0.32
N GLU A 37 17.67 14.95 -0.96
CA GLU A 37 17.30 13.58 -0.62
C GLU A 37 17.59 13.32 0.87
N PRO A 38 16.66 12.69 1.60
CA PRO A 38 16.92 12.28 2.97
C PRO A 38 18.07 11.26 2.98
N PRO A 39 18.89 11.26 4.04
CA PRO A 39 19.98 10.30 4.15
C PRO A 39 19.44 8.87 4.11
N PRO A 40 20.20 7.90 3.57
CA PRO A 40 19.82 6.50 3.57
C PRO A 40 19.43 6.01 4.97
N ALA A 41 18.38 5.21 5.07
CA ALA A 41 17.95 4.69 6.36
C ALA A 41 19.09 3.91 7.04
N PRO A 42 19.31 4.09 8.35
CA PRO A 42 20.25 3.27 9.09
C PRO A 42 19.83 1.80 8.99
N PHE A 43 20.80 0.90 8.89
CA PHE A 43 20.51 -0.53 8.75
C PHE A 43 19.72 -1.05 9.96
N PHE A 44 20.06 -0.59 11.17
CA PHE A 44 19.39 -0.95 12.41
C PHE A 44 19.14 0.30 13.26
N GLU A 45 17.92 0.44 13.78
CA GLU A 45 17.50 1.59 14.58
C GLU A 45 16.62 1.12 15.76
N ALA A 46 17.26 0.68 16.85
CA ALA A 46 16.55 0.16 18.03
C ALA A 46 15.61 1.19 18.68
N GLY A 47 15.90 2.48 18.52
CA GLY A 47 15.06 3.57 19.04
C GLY A 47 13.63 3.55 18.49
N GLU A 48 13.41 2.98 17.29
CA GLU A 48 12.08 2.85 16.70
C GLU A 48 11.13 2.02 17.57
N LEU A 49 11.64 1.03 18.30
CA LEU A 49 10.84 0.16 19.17
C LEU A 49 10.22 0.88 20.36
N THR A 50 10.70 2.09 20.69
CA THR A 50 10.09 2.92 21.74
C THR A 50 9.05 3.90 21.19
N SER A 51 8.97 4.05 19.87
CA SER A 51 8.08 5.03 19.25
C SER A 51 6.65 4.54 19.12
N TRP A 52 5.69 5.35 19.56
CA TRP A 52 4.27 5.08 19.34
C TRP A 52 3.88 5.07 17.85
N SER A 53 4.52 5.90 17.02
CA SER A 53 4.26 5.91 15.58
C SER A 53 4.70 4.62 14.90
N PHE A 54 5.72 3.92 15.43
CA PHE A 54 6.16 2.62 14.94
C PHE A 54 5.09 1.55 15.14
N TYR A 55 4.52 1.44 16.35
CA TYR A 55 3.44 0.50 16.63
C TYR A 55 2.16 0.83 15.87
N ARG A 56 1.80 2.12 15.78
CA ARG A 56 0.65 2.55 14.95
C ARG A 56 0.81 2.13 13.50
N ALA A 57 2.01 2.27 12.93
CA ALA A 57 2.29 1.83 11.58
C ALA A 57 2.20 0.31 11.42
N GLY A 58 2.71 -0.48 12.38
CA GLY A 58 2.55 -1.93 12.37
C GLY A 58 1.09 -2.38 12.47
N ILE A 59 0.28 -1.73 13.32
CA ILE A 59 -1.16 -1.99 13.43
C ILE A 59 -1.86 -1.65 12.11
N ALA A 60 -1.49 -0.55 11.45
CA ALA A 60 -2.02 -0.19 10.15
C ALA A 60 -1.70 -1.26 9.07
N GLU A 61 -0.46 -1.74 9.01
CA GLU A 61 -0.05 -2.83 8.11
C GLU A 61 -0.81 -4.13 8.39
N PHE A 62 -1.01 -4.49 9.67
CA PHE A 62 -1.80 -5.65 10.05
C PHE A 62 -3.26 -5.52 9.61
N LEU A 63 -3.93 -4.41 9.95
CA LEU A 63 -5.34 -4.20 9.63
C LEU A 63 -5.57 -4.10 8.12
N ALA A 64 -4.67 -3.44 7.40
CA ALA A 64 -4.75 -3.37 5.95
C ALA A 64 -4.58 -4.76 5.33
N THR A 65 -3.58 -5.53 5.76
CA THR A 65 -3.38 -6.89 5.22
C THR A 65 -4.52 -7.84 5.62
N PHE A 66 -5.08 -7.70 6.82
CA PHE A 66 -6.29 -8.39 7.25
C PHE A 66 -7.47 -8.12 6.31
N LEU A 67 -7.78 -6.84 6.05
CA LEU A 67 -8.88 -6.45 5.17
C LEU A 67 -8.64 -6.90 3.73
N PHE A 68 -7.39 -6.78 3.26
CA PHE A 68 -6.98 -7.23 1.93
C PHE A 68 -7.27 -8.72 1.72
N LEU A 69 -6.82 -9.58 2.63
CA LEU A 69 -7.06 -11.03 2.51
C LEU A 69 -8.51 -11.39 2.79
N TYR A 70 -9.17 -10.75 3.75
CA TYR A 70 -10.58 -10.98 4.04
C TYR A 70 -11.45 -10.75 2.79
N ILE A 71 -11.35 -9.57 2.17
CA ILE A 71 -12.17 -9.21 1.01
C ILE A 71 -11.78 -10.03 -0.23
N SER A 72 -10.48 -10.17 -0.50
CA SER A 72 -10.01 -10.85 -1.71
C SER A 72 -10.33 -12.34 -1.68
N VAL A 73 -10.06 -13.02 -0.56
CA VAL A 73 -10.36 -14.45 -0.42
C VAL A 73 -11.87 -14.69 -0.36
N LEU A 74 -12.64 -13.83 0.32
CA LEU A 74 -14.11 -13.92 0.31
C LEU A 74 -14.67 -13.80 -1.12
N THR A 75 -14.13 -12.88 -1.92
CA THR A 75 -14.51 -12.73 -3.34
C THR A 75 -14.19 -13.99 -4.13
N VAL A 76 -13.00 -14.56 -3.97
CA VAL A 76 -12.61 -15.82 -4.62
C VAL A 76 -13.59 -16.93 -4.25
N MET A 77 -13.88 -17.10 -2.97
CA MET A 77 -14.83 -18.11 -2.46
C MET A 77 -16.23 -17.92 -3.04
N GLY A 78 -16.72 -16.68 -3.14
CA GLY A 78 -18.02 -16.38 -3.77
C GLY A 78 -18.08 -16.76 -5.26
N VAL A 79 -16.96 -16.63 -5.99
CA VAL A 79 -16.89 -17.03 -7.41
C VAL A 79 -16.78 -18.53 -7.58
N VAL A 80 -15.89 -19.20 -6.84
CA VAL A 80 -15.66 -20.64 -6.99
C VAL A 80 -16.75 -21.48 -6.33
N GLY A 81 -17.48 -20.92 -5.37
CA GLY A 81 -18.56 -21.58 -4.64
C GLY A 81 -19.93 -21.47 -5.27
N ASN A 82 -20.06 -20.95 -6.50
CA ASN A 82 -21.36 -20.83 -7.16
C ASN A 82 -22.01 -22.22 -7.37
N PRO A 83 -23.22 -22.47 -6.84
CA PRO A 83 -23.91 -23.76 -6.96
C PRO A 83 -24.18 -24.19 -8.41
N SER A 84 -24.31 -23.24 -9.33
CA SER A 84 -24.51 -23.54 -10.76
C SER A 84 -23.27 -24.07 -11.47
N GLY A 85 -22.09 -24.04 -10.82
CA GLY A 85 -20.80 -24.37 -11.42
C GLY A 85 -20.33 -23.38 -12.49
N SER A 86 -21.18 -22.44 -12.90
CA SER A 86 -20.88 -21.41 -13.89
C SER A 86 -20.34 -20.14 -13.24
N LYS A 87 -19.28 -19.57 -13.82
CA LYS A 87 -18.76 -18.26 -13.38
C LYS A 87 -19.61 -17.09 -13.88
N CYS A 88 -20.47 -17.29 -14.87
CA CYS A 88 -21.24 -16.23 -15.54
C CYS A 88 -22.28 -15.56 -14.63
N GLY A 89 -22.75 -16.25 -13.59
CA GLY A 89 -23.65 -15.69 -12.58
C GLY A 89 -22.93 -15.02 -11.39
N THR A 90 -21.61 -14.88 -11.46
CA THR A 90 -20.77 -14.30 -10.40
C THR A 90 -20.05 -13.06 -10.91
N VAL A 91 -19.26 -12.41 -10.04
CA VAL A 91 -18.33 -11.35 -10.47
C VAL A 91 -17.22 -11.85 -11.41
N GLY A 92 -17.06 -13.17 -11.56
CA GLY A 92 -16.13 -13.80 -12.48
C GLY A 92 -14.66 -13.61 -12.11
N ILE A 93 -13.77 -14.10 -12.98
CA ILE A 93 -12.31 -13.93 -12.80
C ILE A 93 -11.91 -12.45 -12.84
N GLN A 94 -12.61 -11.65 -13.66
CA GLN A 94 -12.40 -10.21 -13.73
C GLN A 94 -12.72 -9.53 -12.39
N GLY A 95 -13.79 -9.93 -11.70
CA GLY A 95 -14.13 -9.45 -10.37
C GLY A 95 -13.12 -9.84 -9.30
N ILE A 96 -12.53 -11.05 -9.40
CA ILE A 96 -11.41 -11.44 -8.53
C ILE A 96 -10.22 -10.49 -8.75
N ALA A 97 -9.82 -10.26 -10.01
CA ALA A 97 -8.71 -9.36 -10.32
C ALA A 97 -8.95 -7.93 -9.79
N TRP A 98 -10.18 -7.41 -9.95
CA TRP A 98 -10.58 -6.11 -9.40
C TRP A 98 -10.58 -6.08 -7.88
N SER A 99 -10.95 -7.17 -7.22
CA SER A 99 -10.92 -7.27 -5.76
C SER A 99 -9.48 -7.14 -5.23
N PHE A 100 -8.53 -7.87 -5.81
CA PHE A 100 -7.12 -7.77 -5.42
C PHE A 100 -6.53 -6.37 -5.71
N GLY A 101 -6.68 -5.88 -6.94
CA GLY A 101 -6.11 -4.58 -7.34
C GLY A 101 -6.79 -3.39 -6.64
N GLY A 102 -8.12 -3.41 -6.56
CA GLY A 102 -8.92 -2.37 -5.93
C GLY A 102 -8.69 -2.27 -4.42
N MET A 103 -8.54 -3.41 -3.73
CA MET A 103 -8.20 -3.40 -2.30
C MET A 103 -6.81 -2.83 -2.05
N ILE A 104 -5.81 -3.15 -2.88
CA ILE A 104 -4.49 -2.51 -2.76
C ILE A 104 -4.61 -1.00 -2.98
N PHE A 105 -5.32 -0.55 -4.02
CA PHE A 105 -5.53 0.88 -4.26
C PHE A 105 -6.14 1.60 -3.04
N VAL A 106 -7.25 1.08 -2.51
CA VAL A 106 -7.94 1.68 -1.35
C VAL A 106 -7.07 1.65 -0.10
N LEU A 107 -6.46 0.51 0.21
CA LEU A 107 -5.71 0.35 1.45
C LEU A 107 -4.39 1.12 1.43
N VAL A 108 -3.68 1.16 0.31
CA VAL A 108 -2.50 2.03 0.13
C VAL A 108 -2.91 3.47 0.32
N TYR A 109 -4.01 3.93 -0.31
CA TYR A 109 -4.51 5.29 -0.12
C TYR A 109 -4.78 5.62 1.36
N CYS A 110 -5.43 4.70 2.09
CA CYS A 110 -5.75 4.90 3.51
C CYS A 110 -4.52 4.85 4.43
N THR A 111 -3.49 4.08 4.09
CA THR A 111 -2.38 3.76 5.02
C THR A 111 -1.03 4.36 4.61
N ALA A 112 -0.90 4.92 3.40
CA ALA A 112 0.33 5.55 2.91
C ALA A 112 0.84 6.63 3.86
N GLY A 113 -0.05 7.46 4.39
CA GLY A 113 0.31 8.51 5.36
C GLY A 113 0.69 7.98 6.76
N ILE A 114 0.36 6.74 7.10
CA ILE A 114 0.57 6.19 8.45
C ILE A 114 1.77 5.23 8.47
N SER A 115 1.76 4.22 7.61
CA SER A 115 2.79 3.18 7.55
C SER A 115 3.68 3.24 6.31
N GLY A 116 3.24 3.95 5.27
CA GLY A 116 3.78 3.84 3.91
C GLY A 116 2.96 2.92 3.01
N GLY A 117 1.97 2.20 3.55
CA GLY A 117 1.02 1.37 2.80
C GLY A 117 1.69 0.23 2.04
N HIS A 118 2.48 -0.59 2.71
CA HIS A 118 3.23 -1.66 2.05
C HIS A 118 2.34 -2.87 1.75
N ILE A 119 1.63 -3.38 2.78
CA ILE A 119 0.62 -4.45 2.74
C ILE A 119 1.16 -5.79 2.19
N ASN A 120 2.44 -5.84 1.82
CA ASN A 120 3.08 -6.92 1.10
C ASN A 120 4.56 -7.04 1.53
N PRO A 121 5.00 -8.24 1.96
CA PRO A 121 6.39 -8.48 2.33
C PRO A 121 7.41 -8.18 1.23
N ALA A 122 7.10 -8.46 -0.04
CA ALA A 122 7.99 -8.19 -1.17
C ALA A 122 8.18 -6.68 -1.40
N VAL A 123 7.13 -5.88 -1.22
CA VAL A 123 7.20 -4.42 -1.30
C VAL A 123 8.06 -3.87 -0.15
N THR A 124 7.80 -4.33 1.08
CA THR A 124 8.60 -3.97 2.26
C THR A 124 10.07 -4.32 2.06
N PHE A 125 10.34 -5.51 1.54
CA PHE A 125 11.71 -5.98 1.29
C PHE A 125 12.40 -5.19 0.18
N GLY A 126 11.70 -4.86 -0.91
CA GLY A 126 12.23 -4.00 -1.97
C GLY A 126 12.66 -2.63 -1.43
N LEU A 127 11.79 -1.97 -0.66
CA LEU A 127 12.08 -0.68 -0.04
C LEU A 127 13.22 -0.75 0.99
N PHE A 128 13.33 -1.86 1.72
CA PHE A 128 14.47 -2.13 2.59
C PHE A 128 15.78 -2.24 1.80
N LEU A 129 15.82 -3.00 0.70
CA LEU A 129 17.01 -3.11 -0.16
C LEU A 129 17.42 -1.77 -0.77
N ALA A 130 16.45 -0.90 -1.07
CA ALA A 130 16.69 0.46 -1.53
C ALA A 130 17.07 1.45 -0.40
N ARG A 131 17.29 0.97 0.82
CA ARG A 131 17.61 1.79 2.02
C ARG A 131 16.59 2.89 2.31
N LYS A 132 15.32 2.65 1.97
CA LYS A 132 14.18 3.51 2.32
C LYS A 132 13.53 3.10 3.64
N LEU A 133 13.91 1.94 4.19
CA LEU A 133 13.37 1.35 5.42
C LEU A 133 14.50 0.73 6.26
N SER A 134 14.42 0.83 7.59
CA SER A 134 15.34 0.11 8.50
C SER A 134 15.04 -1.40 8.50
N LEU A 135 16.01 -2.24 8.87
CA LEU A 135 15.79 -3.69 9.03
C LEU A 135 14.75 -3.98 10.11
N THR A 136 14.80 -3.24 11.23
CA THR A 136 13.87 -3.40 12.36
C THR A 136 12.42 -3.22 11.91
N ARG A 137 12.15 -2.14 11.17
CA ARG A 137 10.82 -1.85 10.63
C ARG A 137 10.42 -2.83 9.53
N ALA A 138 11.35 -3.25 8.67
CA ALA A 138 11.10 -4.24 7.63
C ALA A 138 10.60 -5.56 8.23
N VAL A 139 11.32 -6.11 9.21
CA VAL A 139 10.96 -7.36 9.88
C VAL A 139 9.62 -7.21 10.61
N PHE A 140 9.43 -6.12 11.34
CA PHE A 140 8.18 -5.87 12.06
C PHE A 140 6.97 -5.80 11.11
N TYR A 141 7.07 -5.07 10.00
CA TYR A 141 6.01 -4.98 9.00
C TYR A 141 5.70 -6.34 8.39
N ILE A 142 6.71 -7.12 8.01
CA ILE A 142 6.51 -8.46 7.44
C ILE A 142 5.76 -9.36 8.41
N VAL A 143 6.12 -9.34 9.71
CA VAL A 143 5.39 -10.10 10.73
C VAL A 143 3.94 -9.63 10.83
N MET A 144 3.69 -8.32 10.92
CA MET A 144 2.33 -7.79 11.01
C MET A 144 1.49 -8.09 9.75
N GLN A 145 2.10 -8.05 8.56
CA GLN A 145 1.47 -8.41 7.28
C GLN A 145 1.09 -9.90 7.28
N CYS A 146 2.01 -10.80 7.65
CA CYS A 146 1.73 -12.24 7.73
C CYS A 146 0.62 -12.55 8.74
N LEU A 147 0.66 -11.93 9.93
CA LEU A 147 -0.39 -12.10 10.94
C LEU A 147 -1.74 -11.58 10.44
N GLY A 148 -1.77 -10.41 9.80
CA GLY A 148 -2.97 -9.86 9.20
C GLY A 148 -3.56 -10.79 8.14
N ALA A 149 -2.72 -11.30 7.24
CA ALA A 149 -3.12 -12.25 6.21
C ALA A 149 -3.72 -13.54 6.79
N ILE A 150 -3.08 -14.11 7.83
CA ILE A 150 -3.58 -15.30 8.54
C ILE A 150 -4.95 -15.03 9.16
N CYS A 151 -5.11 -13.90 9.87
CA CYS A 151 -6.39 -13.52 10.47
C CYS A 151 -7.48 -13.28 9.43
N GLY A 152 -7.16 -12.60 8.32
CA GLY A 152 -8.11 -12.29 7.24
C GLY A 152 -8.64 -13.56 6.59
N ALA A 153 -7.75 -14.46 6.18
CA ALA A 153 -8.14 -15.77 5.64
C ALA A 153 -8.85 -16.65 6.68
N GLY A 154 -8.44 -16.57 7.95
CA GLY A 154 -9.04 -17.29 9.07
C GLY A 154 -10.50 -16.92 9.32
N VAL A 155 -10.84 -15.63 9.24
CA VAL A 155 -12.23 -15.17 9.36
C VAL A 155 -13.09 -15.70 8.21
N VAL A 156 -12.56 -15.67 6.97
CA VAL A 156 -13.26 -16.24 5.82
C VAL A 156 -13.52 -17.74 6.01
N LYS A 157 -12.51 -18.49 6.47
CA LYS A 157 -12.68 -19.91 6.81
C LYS A 157 -13.73 -20.12 7.92
N GLY A 158 -13.78 -19.24 8.92
CA GLY A 158 -14.75 -19.29 10.01
C GLY A 158 -16.21 -19.12 9.53
N PHE A 159 -16.46 -18.20 8.60
CA PHE A 159 -17.81 -17.96 8.09
C PHE A 159 -18.31 -19.00 7.09
N GLN A 160 -17.40 -19.60 6.32
CA GLN A 160 -17.78 -20.52 5.24
C GLN A 160 -16.85 -21.74 5.21
N THR A 161 -16.78 -22.47 6.33
CA THR A 161 -15.82 -23.56 6.55
C THR A 161 -15.83 -24.63 5.46
N THR A 162 -17.01 -25.18 5.12
CA THR A 162 -17.14 -26.24 4.13
C THR A 162 -16.72 -25.77 2.74
N LEU A 163 -17.16 -24.57 2.34
CA LEU A 163 -16.81 -23.99 1.05
C LEU A 163 -15.30 -23.69 0.97
N TYR A 164 -14.75 -23.09 2.02
CA TYR A 164 -13.34 -22.75 2.10
C TYR A 164 -12.45 -23.98 1.95
N GLN A 165 -12.74 -25.05 2.68
CA GLN A 165 -11.95 -26.28 2.63
C GLN A 165 -12.16 -27.05 1.33
N GLY A 166 -13.40 -27.09 0.80
CA GLY A 166 -13.71 -27.77 -0.45
C GLY A 166 -13.10 -27.13 -1.70
N ASN A 167 -12.84 -25.81 -1.66
CA ASN A 167 -12.39 -25.04 -2.82
C ASN A 167 -10.95 -24.50 -2.68
N GLY A 168 -10.13 -25.10 -1.81
CA GLY A 168 -8.71 -24.77 -1.67
C GLY A 168 -8.42 -23.45 -0.96
N GLY A 169 -9.42 -22.80 -0.36
CA GLY A 169 -9.25 -21.68 0.57
C GLY A 169 -8.64 -20.39 -0.02
N GLY A 170 -8.63 -20.27 -1.35
CA GLY A 170 -7.95 -19.16 -2.03
C GLY A 170 -6.42 -19.25 -1.98
N ALA A 171 -5.88 -20.45 -1.75
CA ALA A 171 -4.44 -20.68 -1.71
C ALA A 171 -3.82 -20.66 -3.12
N ASN A 172 -2.62 -20.08 -3.21
CA ASN A 172 -1.83 -20.10 -4.45
C ASN A 172 -1.22 -21.49 -4.66
N SER A 173 -1.36 -22.02 -5.88
CA SER A 173 -0.76 -23.29 -6.30
C SER A 173 -0.46 -23.24 -7.80
N VAL A 174 0.50 -24.03 -8.25
CA VAL A 174 0.81 -24.16 -9.69
C VAL A 174 -0.33 -24.92 -10.35
N ALA A 175 -0.99 -24.28 -11.32
CA ALA A 175 -2.10 -24.88 -12.04
C ALA A 175 -1.66 -26.13 -12.83
N PRO A 176 -2.54 -27.13 -12.99
CA PRO A 176 -2.26 -28.30 -13.83
C PRO A 176 -1.82 -27.90 -15.24
N GLY A 177 -0.80 -28.56 -15.77
CA GLY A 177 -0.24 -28.25 -17.08
C GLY A 177 0.93 -27.27 -17.07
N TYR A 178 1.26 -26.67 -15.92
CA TYR A 178 2.43 -25.81 -15.74
C TYR A 178 3.48 -26.47 -14.85
N THR A 179 4.75 -26.18 -15.11
CA THR A 179 5.86 -26.60 -14.27
C THR A 179 6.05 -25.65 -13.08
N LYS A 180 6.80 -26.09 -12.07
CA LYS A 180 7.21 -25.21 -10.96
C LYS A 180 8.07 -24.03 -11.46
N GLY A 181 8.83 -24.22 -12.54
CA GLY A 181 9.62 -23.17 -13.16
C GLY A 181 8.74 -22.09 -13.79
N ASP A 182 7.66 -22.48 -14.46
CA ASP A 182 6.68 -21.54 -15.05
C ASP A 182 6.01 -20.71 -13.96
N GLY A 183 5.57 -21.36 -12.88
CA GLY A 183 4.99 -20.67 -11.72
C GLY A 183 5.96 -19.69 -11.08
N LEU A 184 7.21 -20.10 -10.83
CA LEU A 184 8.24 -19.22 -10.28
C LEU A 184 8.55 -18.03 -11.20
N GLY A 185 8.68 -18.27 -12.51
CA GLY A 185 8.92 -17.22 -13.49
C GLY A 185 7.80 -16.19 -13.53
N ALA A 186 6.54 -16.64 -13.48
CA ALA A 186 5.37 -15.76 -13.44
C ALA A 186 5.35 -14.89 -12.16
N GLU A 187 5.62 -15.48 -10.99
CA GLU A 187 5.66 -14.76 -9.72
C GLU A 187 6.80 -13.71 -9.67
N ILE A 188 7.96 -14.03 -10.24
CA ILE A 188 9.09 -13.08 -10.34
C ILE A 188 8.70 -11.87 -11.20
N VAL A 189 8.16 -12.11 -12.40
CA VAL A 189 7.78 -11.02 -13.32
C VAL A 189 6.64 -10.19 -12.73
N GLY A 190 5.62 -10.83 -12.17
CA GLY A 190 4.49 -10.14 -11.53
C GLY A 190 4.93 -9.27 -10.35
N THR A 191 5.78 -9.81 -9.48
CA THR A 191 6.31 -9.06 -8.33
C THR A 191 7.24 -7.93 -8.78
N PHE A 192 8.05 -8.14 -9.83
CA PHE A 192 8.88 -7.09 -10.41
C PHE A 192 8.03 -5.91 -10.87
N VAL A 193 6.97 -6.15 -11.63
CA VAL A 193 6.06 -5.07 -12.10
C VAL A 193 5.47 -4.32 -10.90
N LEU A 194 4.95 -5.04 -9.89
CA LEU A 194 4.41 -4.43 -8.68
C LEU A 194 5.43 -3.55 -7.97
N VAL A 195 6.62 -4.08 -7.67
CA VAL A 195 7.64 -3.36 -6.89
C VAL A 195 8.23 -2.19 -7.70
N TYR A 196 8.42 -2.36 -9.01
CA TYR A 196 8.82 -1.29 -9.92
C TYR A 196 7.80 -0.13 -9.91
N THR A 197 6.50 -0.45 -9.96
CA THR A 197 5.43 0.56 -9.85
C THR A 197 5.46 1.26 -8.50
N VAL A 198 5.69 0.54 -7.40
CA VAL A 198 5.84 1.17 -6.07
C VAL A 198 6.98 2.18 -6.07
N PHE A 199 8.16 1.79 -6.56
CA PHE A 199 9.30 2.71 -6.65
C PHE A 199 9.00 3.93 -7.51
N SER A 200 8.29 3.75 -8.62
CA SER A 200 7.90 4.84 -9.52
C SER A 200 6.87 5.78 -8.89
N ALA A 201 6.00 5.25 -8.01
CA ALA A 201 4.97 5.99 -7.31
C ALA A 201 5.45 6.60 -5.98
N THR A 202 6.66 6.27 -5.53
CA THR A 202 7.16 6.78 -4.24
C THR A 202 7.51 8.26 -4.40
N ASP A 203 6.78 9.14 -3.71
CA ASP A 203 7.06 10.58 -3.73
C ASP A 203 8.38 10.86 -3.00
N ALA A 204 9.39 11.34 -3.71
CA ALA A 204 10.66 11.72 -3.10
C ALA A 204 10.45 12.80 -2.02
N LYS A 205 9.49 13.71 -2.21
CA LYS A 205 9.29 14.89 -1.37
C LYS A 205 8.43 14.66 -0.12
N ARG A 206 7.79 13.49 0.04
CA ARG A 206 6.88 13.21 1.17
C ARG A 206 7.25 11.91 1.88
N SER A 207 7.34 11.95 3.20
CA SER A 207 7.61 10.77 4.04
C SER A 207 6.47 10.51 5.02
N ALA A 208 6.15 9.23 5.24
CA ALA A 208 5.18 8.83 6.27
C ALA A 208 5.57 9.29 7.69
N ARG A 209 6.85 9.60 7.95
CA ARG A 209 7.33 10.16 9.23
C ARG A 209 6.76 11.55 9.55
N ASP A 210 6.32 12.32 8.55
CA ASP A 210 5.83 13.69 8.74
C ASP A 210 4.34 13.79 9.06
N SER A 211 3.66 12.66 9.26
CA SER A 211 2.20 12.56 9.48
C SER A 211 1.70 13.02 10.87
N HIS A 212 2.46 13.85 11.57
CA HIS A 212 1.96 14.56 12.76
C HIS A 212 0.82 15.54 12.41
N VAL A 213 0.64 15.84 11.13
CA VAL A 213 -0.52 16.57 10.62
C VAL A 213 -1.46 15.57 9.95
N PRO A 214 -2.70 15.36 10.45
CA PRO A 214 -3.67 14.54 9.74
C PRO A 214 -3.91 15.15 8.36
N VAL A 215 -3.83 14.32 7.31
CA VAL A 215 -4.26 14.69 5.98
C VAL A 215 -5.76 14.94 6.05
N SER A 216 -6.17 16.21 6.14
CA SER A 216 -7.54 16.61 5.90
C SER A 216 -7.83 16.35 4.42
N ALA A 217 -8.53 15.24 4.13
CA ALA A 217 -9.13 15.05 2.83
C ALA A 217 -10.14 16.19 2.60
N PRO A 218 -10.11 16.89 1.46
CA PRO A 218 -11.21 17.75 1.08
C PRO A 218 -12.41 16.83 0.87
N VAL A 219 -13.41 16.96 1.74
CA VAL A 219 -14.73 16.40 1.50
C VAL A 219 -15.44 17.46 0.68
N GLU A 220 -15.48 17.27 -0.65
CA GLU A 220 -16.50 17.88 -1.50
C GLU A 220 -17.72 16.98 -1.56
#